data_AF-A0A834FNW5-F1
#
_entry.id   AF-A0A834FNW5-F1
#
_cell.length_a   1.000
_cell.length_b   1.000
_cell.length_c   1.000
_cell.angle_alpha   90.00
_cell.angle_beta   90.00
_cell.angle_gamma   90.00
#
_symmetry.space_group_name_H-M   'P 1'
#
loop_
_entity.id
_entity.type
_entity.pdbx_description
1 polymer ?
#
loop_
_entity_poly.entity_id
_entity_poly.type
_entity_poly.pdbx_seq_one_letter_code
_entity_poly.pdbx_strand_id
1 'polypeptide(L)'
;MTARAANGKQFTLLFLVTDSGFLHKVVLFDQDPRILEEVQLFTGPQRVGSLVLSSAKGVLYVGTSEGVMTVPLATCSAHRTCSQCVLSRDPLCGWSQSRRVCTGLSGSEEDV
;
A
#
# COMPACT_ATOMS: atom_id res chain seq x y z
N MET A 1 0.89 3.65 -8.93
CA MET A 1 2.36 3.50 -8.82
C MET A 1 2.76 2.11 -9.26
N THR A 2 4.01 1.89 -9.68
CA THR A 2 4.55 0.53 -9.87
C THR A 2 5.44 0.16 -8.68
N ALA A 3 5.47 -1.13 -8.33
CA ALA A 3 6.30 -1.67 -7.27
C ALA A 3 6.91 -3.01 -7.71
N ARG A 4 8.14 -3.28 -7.27
CA ARG A 4 8.81 -4.56 -7.46
C ARG A 4 8.60 -5.42 -6.21
N ALA A 5 7.92 -6.55 -6.37
CA ALA A 5 7.71 -7.51 -5.29
C ALA A 5 8.98 -8.33 -4.99
N ALA A 6 8.95 -9.10 -3.90
CA ALA A 6 10.09 -9.91 -3.44
C ALA A 6 10.58 -10.94 -4.47
N ASN A 7 9.72 -11.36 -5.41
CA ASN A 7 10.08 -12.26 -6.52
C ASN A 7 10.63 -11.54 -7.75
N GLY A 8 10.88 -10.22 -7.67
CA GLY A 8 11.37 -9.40 -8.77
C GLY A 8 10.32 -9.01 -9.82
N LYS A 9 9.09 -9.53 -9.76
CA LYS A 9 8.01 -9.12 -10.68
C LYS A 9 7.52 -7.72 -10.34
N GLN A 10 7.24 -6.93 -11.37
CA GLN A 10 6.63 -5.61 -11.22
C GLN A 10 5.11 -5.71 -11.19
N PHE A 11 4.49 -4.96 -10.30
CA PHE A 11 3.04 -4.85 -10.17
C PHE A 11 2.61 -3.39 -10.15
N THR A 12 1.46 -3.12 -10.74
CA THR A 12 0.82 -1.79 -10.65
C THR A 12 -0.12 -1.78 -9.44
N LEU A 13 0.06 -0.78 -8.59
CA LEU A 13 -0.79 -0.48 -7.45
C LEU A 13 -1.63 0.77 -7.73
N LEU A 14 -2.93 0.65 -7.47
CA LEU A 14 -3.90 1.74 -7.47
C LEU A 14 -4.31 2.06 -6.04
N PHE A 15 -4.52 3.35 -5.79
CA PHE A 15 -5.06 3.87 -4.54
C PHE A 15 -6.33 4.63 -4.91
N LEU A 16 -7.48 4.08 -4.51
CA LEU A 16 -8.79 4.62 -4.87
C LEU A 16 -9.44 5.12 -3.59
N VAL A 17 -9.85 6.39 -3.56
CA VAL A 17 -10.58 6.95 -2.42
C VAL A 17 -12.02 7.17 -2.82
N THR A 18 -12.95 6.69 -2.00
CA THR A 18 -14.39 6.86 -2.18
C THR A 18 -14.87 8.14 -1.51
N ASP A 19 -16.02 8.64 -1.96
CA ASP A 19 -16.74 9.74 -1.32
C ASP A 19 -17.29 9.37 0.07
N SER A 20 -17.50 8.08 0.33
CA SER A 20 -17.83 7.51 1.64
C SER A 20 -16.64 7.41 2.60
N GLY A 21 -15.45 7.83 2.18
CA GLY A 21 -14.27 7.94 3.06
C GLY A 21 -13.44 6.68 3.20
N PHE A 22 -13.53 5.75 2.26
CA PHE A 22 -12.70 4.56 2.21
C PHE A 22 -11.55 4.72 1.22
N LEU A 23 -10.38 4.23 1.59
CA LEU A 23 -9.25 4.01 0.71
C LEU A 23 -9.16 2.52 0.37
N HIS A 24 -9.22 2.19 -0.92
CA HIS A 24 -8.90 0.88 -1.43
C HIS A 24 -7.51 0.87 -2.04
N LYS A 25 -6.64 0.01 -1.50
CA LYS A 25 -5.37 -0.34 -2.13
C LYS A 25 -5.59 -1.55 -3.03
N VAL A 26 -5.34 -1.41 -4.32
CA VAL A 26 -5.62 -2.43 -5.32
C VAL A 26 -4.34 -2.79 -6.05
N VAL A 27 -4.09 -4.09 -6.23
CA VAL A 27 -3.05 -4.59 -7.14
C VAL A 27 -3.67 -5.04 -8.45
N LEU A 28 -3.04 -4.66 -9.55
CA LEU A 28 -3.40 -5.13 -10.89
C LEU A 28 -2.57 -6.37 -11.21
N PHE A 29 -3.20 -7.54 -11.22
CA PHE A 29 -2.66 -8.73 -11.88
C PHE A 29 -3.08 -8.73 -13.35
N ASP A 30 -2.37 -9.51 -14.18
CA ASP A 30 -2.52 -9.51 -15.64
C ASP A 30 -3.97 -9.68 -16.13
N GLN A 31 -4.82 -10.40 -15.38
CA GLN A 31 -6.21 -10.69 -15.77
C GLN A 31 -7.22 -10.30 -14.68
N ASP A 32 -6.79 -9.84 -13.50
CA ASP A 32 -7.71 -9.72 -12.38
C ASP A 32 -7.24 -8.74 -11.27
N PRO A 33 -7.82 -7.54 -11.18
CA PRO A 33 -7.59 -6.64 -10.08
C PRO A 33 -8.00 -7.25 -8.73
N ARG A 34 -7.23 -6.98 -7.68
CA ARG A 34 -7.51 -7.45 -6.32
C ARG A 34 -7.35 -6.32 -5.32
N ILE A 35 -8.36 -6.13 -4.48
CA ILE A 35 -8.26 -5.27 -3.30
C ILE A 35 -7.38 -5.98 -2.28
N LEU A 36 -6.32 -5.29 -1.84
CA LEU A 36 -5.39 -5.76 -0.81
C LEU A 36 -5.79 -5.25 0.57
N GLU A 37 -6.23 -4.00 0.63
CA GLU A 37 -6.53 -3.31 1.87
C GLU A 37 -7.69 -2.32 1.65
N GLU A 38 -8.56 -2.23 2.65
CA GLU A 38 -9.61 -1.20 2.77
C GLU A 38 -9.39 -0.47 4.10
N VAL A 39 -9.22 0.85 4.04
CA VAL A 39 -8.99 1.70 5.22
C VAL A 39 -10.04 2.79 5.25
N GLN A 40 -10.73 2.94 6.38
CA GLN A 40 -11.61 4.09 6.59
C GLN A 40 -10.78 5.31 7.01
N LEU A 41 -10.75 6.34 6.16
CA LEU A 41 -10.03 7.59 6.40
C LEU A 41 -10.86 8.58 7.24
N PHE A 42 -12.16 8.64 6.96
CA PHE A 42 -13.10 9.52 7.64
C PHE A 42 -14.51 8.93 7.62
N THR A 43 -15.32 9.31 8.61
CA THR A 43 -16.68 8.78 8.82
C THR A 43 -17.79 9.73 8.36
N GLY A 44 -17.49 11.04 8.22
CA GLY A 44 -18.43 12.05 7.73
C GLY A 44 -18.22 12.36 6.24
N PRO A 45 -19.23 12.89 5.52
CA PRO A 45 -19.07 13.28 4.12
C PRO A 45 -17.97 14.34 3.97
N GLN A 46 -16.92 14.03 3.20
CA GLN A 46 -15.88 14.99 2.86
C GLN A 46 -15.58 14.89 1.37
N ARG A 47 -15.43 16.04 0.71
CA ARG A 47 -15.00 16.05 -0.69
C ARG A 47 -13.51 15.74 -0.75
N VAL A 48 -13.13 14.68 -1.46
CA VAL A 48 -11.73 14.40 -1.79
C VAL A 48 -11.32 15.30 -2.95
N GLY A 49 -10.36 16.19 -2.71
CA GLY A 49 -9.88 17.16 -3.69
C GLY A 49 -8.57 16.77 -4.37
N SER A 50 -7.70 16.00 -3.70
CA SER A 50 -6.43 15.57 -4.28
C SER A 50 -5.89 14.28 -3.67
N LEU A 51 -5.17 13.51 -4.48
CA LEU A 51 -4.39 12.35 -4.08
C LEU A 51 -2.97 12.53 -4.61
N VAL A 52 -1.99 12.63 -3.70
CA VAL A 52 -0.58 12.82 -4.06
C VAL A 52 0.25 11.70 -3.48
N LEU A 53 0.83 10.89 -4.36
CA LEU A 53 1.64 9.74 -3.98
C LEU A 53 3.12 10.13 -3.90
N SER A 54 3.77 9.85 -2.76
CA SER A 54 5.20 10.04 -2.57
C SER A 54 5.87 8.71 -2.29
N SER A 55 6.42 8.08 -3.33
CA SER A 55 7.17 6.82 -3.20
C SER A 55 8.40 6.99 -2.32
N ALA A 56 9.12 8.10 -2.44
CA ALA A 56 10.31 8.39 -1.65
C ALA A 56 10.03 8.47 -0.14
N LYS A 57 8.86 8.98 0.25
CA LYS A 57 8.44 9.04 1.67
C LYS A 57 7.61 7.83 2.10
N GLY A 58 7.24 6.94 1.18
CA GLY A 58 6.38 5.81 1.48
C GLY A 58 4.96 6.18 1.89
N VAL A 59 4.43 7.32 1.43
CA VAL A 59 3.10 7.82 1.84
C VAL A 59 2.23 8.30 0.68
N LEU A 60 0.92 8.19 0.87
CA LEU A 60 -0.13 8.83 0.10
C LEU A 60 -0.70 10.01 0.90
N TYR A 61 -0.66 11.20 0.33
CA TYR A 61 -1.36 12.36 0.86
C TYR A 61 -2.76 12.43 0.26
N VAL A 62 -3.77 12.53 1.13
CA VAL A 62 -5.18 12.64 0.76
C VAL A 62 -5.67 14.02 1.20
N GLY A 63 -5.88 14.91 0.23
CA GLY A 63 -6.45 16.23 0.49
C GLY A 63 -7.97 16.17 0.43
N THR A 64 -8.63 16.55 1.52
CA THR A 64 -10.08 16.65 1.64
C THR A 64 -10.51 18.10 1.86
N SER A 65 -11.82 18.36 1.91
CA SER A 65 -12.37 19.67 2.29
C SER A 65 -12.03 20.08 3.72
N GLU A 66 -11.71 19.15 4.61
CA GLU A 66 -11.42 19.39 6.02
C GLU A 66 -9.92 19.47 6.33
N GLY A 67 -9.05 19.03 5.42
CA GLY A 67 -7.61 19.06 5.62
C GLY A 67 -6.83 18.06 4.78
N VAL A 68 -5.63 17.70 5.25
CA VAL A 68 -4.76 16.73 4.57
C VAL A 68 -4.46 15.57 5.51
N MET A 69 -4.72 14.36 5.03
CA MET A 69 -4.37 13.12 5.72
C MET A 69 -3.16 12.47 5.06
N THR A 70 -2.34 11.80 5.86
CA THR A 70 -1.18 11.04 5.36
C THR A 70 -1.41 9.56 5.66
N VAL A 71 -1.35 8.73 4.62
CA VAL A 71 -1.57 7.29 4.72
C VAL A 71 -0.29 6.56 4.29
N PRO A 72 0.27 5.65 5.09
CA PRO A 72 1.38 4.81 4.65
C PRO A 72 1.01 4.01 3.40
N LEU A 73 1.94 3.87 2.45
CA LEU A 73 1.70 3.05 1.26
C LEU A 73 1.61 1.56 1.59
N ALA A 74 2.21 1.12 2.70
CA ALA A 74 2.10 -0.24 3.21
C ALA A 74 2.35 -0.27 4.73
N THR A 75 1.63 -1.14 5.44
CA THR A 75 1.77 -1.34 6.89
C THR A 75 2.23 -2.77 7.17
N CYS A 76 3.35 -3.18 6.57
CA CYS A 76 3.81 -4.58 6.58
C CYS A 76 3.98 -5.16 7.98
N SER A 77 4.38 -4.33 8.96
CA SER A 77 4.54 -4.74 10.36
C SER A 77 3.24 -5.20 11.04
N ALA A 78 2.08 -4.93 10.45
CA ALA A 78 0.81 -5.49 10.90
C ALA A 78 0.75 -7.03 10.76
N HIS A 79 1.51 -7.61 9.82
CA HIS A 79 1.59 -9.04 9.60
C HIS A 79 2.70 -9.67 10.45
N ARG A 80 2.31 -10.40 11.50
CA ARG A 80 3.25 -10.91 12.53
C ARG A 80 3.82 -12.29 12.20
N THR A 81 3.25 -13.01 11.24
CA THR A 81 3.72 -14.33 10.82
C THR A 81 4.08 -14.35 9.34
N CYS A 82 4.91 -15.31 8.95
CA CYS A 82 5.22 -15.56 7.54
C CYS A 82 3.95 -15.75 6.70
N SER A 83 3.01 -16.55 7.21
CA SER A 83 1.73 -16.80 6.52
C SER A 83 0.92 -15.51 6.35
N GLN A 84 0.79 -14.68 7.38
CA GLN A 84 0.09 -13.39 7.27
C GLN A 84 0.77 -12.46 6.25
N CYS A 85 2.10 -12.41 6.25
CA CYS A 85 2.88 -11.55 5.35
C CYS A 85 2.74 -11.98 3.90
N VAL A 86 2.85 -13.29 3.61
CA VAL A 86 2.76 -13.80 2.23
C VAL A 86 1.33 -13.75 1.71
N LEU A 87 0.35 -14.05 2.57
CA LEU A 87 -1.06 -14.05 2.18
C LEU A 87 -1.67 -12.65 2.06
N SER A 88 -1.01 -11.60 2.58
CA SER A 88 -1.43 -10.22 2.30
C SER A 88 -1.29 -9.86 0.83
N ARG A 89 -0.40 -10.54 0.10
CA ARG A 89 -0.11 -10.35 -1.34
C ARG A 89 0.27 -8.92 -1.72
N ASP A 90 0.64 -8.12 -0.73
CA ASP A 90 1.06 -6.74 -0.93
C ASP A 90 2.45 -6.70 -1.59
N PRO A 91 2.58 -6.20 -2.83
CA PRO A 91 3.87 -6.10 -3.51
C PRO A 91 4.90 -5.23 -2.79
N LEU A 92 4.48 -4.40 -1.82
CA LEU A 92 5.38 -3.59 -1.00
C LEU A 92 5.86 -4.32 0.26
N CYS A 93 5.36 -5.52 0.56
CA CYS A 93 5.71 -6.27 1.76
C CYS A 93 6.44 -7.58 1.44
N GLY A 94 7.38 -7.96 2.31
CA GLY A 94 8.12 -9.21 2.22
C GLY A 94 8.48 -9.78 3.59
N TRP A 95 8.54 -11.10 3.68
CA TRP A 95 8.96 -11.79 4.90
C TRP A 95 10.48 -11.93 4.95
N SER A 96 11.10 -11.34 5.98
CA SER A 96 12.51 -11.54 6.28
C SER A 96 12.71 -12.82 7.09
N GLN A 97 13.33 -13.85 6.52
CA GLN A 97 13.58 -15.12 7.21
C GLN A 97 14.55 -14.96 8.39
N SER A 98 15.60 -14.15 8.23
CA SER A 98 16.62 -13.90 9.26
C SER A 98 16.03 -13.17 10.47
N ARG A 99 15.27 -12.10 10.22
CA ARG A 99 14.66 -11.27 11.27
C ARG A 99 13.33 -11.82 11.79
N ARG A 100 12.71 -12.76 11.06
CA ARG A 100 11.37 -13.29 11.32
C ARG A 100 10.31 -12.18 11.46
N VAL A 101 10.36 -11.19 10.55
CA VAL A 101 9.40 -10.07 10.52
C VAL A 101 8.92 -9.83 9.09
N CYS A 102 7.69 -9.33 8.94
CA CYS A 102 7.22 -8.76 7.69
C CYS A 102 7.67 -7.30 7.60
N THR A 103 8.35 -6.93 6.52
CA THR A 103 8.96 -5.62 6.34
C THR A 103 8.67 -5.06 4.95
N GLY A 104 8.81 -3.74 4.81
CA GLY A 104 8.66 -3.08 3.52
C GLY A 104 9.82 -3.41 2.59
N LEU A 105 9.53 -3.60 1.32
CA LEU A 105 10.52 -3.70 0.26
C LEU A 105 10.84 -2.28 -0.20
N SER A 106 11.92 -1.69 0.30
CA SER A 106 12.38 -0.36 -0.12
C SER A 106 12.73 -0.38 -1.60
N GLY A 107 12.09 0.48 -2.40
CA GLY A 107 12.44 0.67 -3.80
C GLY A 107 13.75 1.45 -3.95
N SER A 108 14.89 0.78 -3.82
CA SER A 108 16.21 1.18 -4.36
C SER A 108 17.27 0.09 -4.09
N GLU A 109 17.75 -0.50 -5.20
CA GLU A 109 19.13 -0.97 -5.49
C GLU A 109 19.76 -2.13 -4.70
N GLU A 110 20.08 -3.17 -5.47
CA GLU A 110 21.22 -4.11 -5.40
C GLU A 110 21.88 -4.40 -4.03
N ASP A 111 21.60 -5.58 -3.49
CA ASP A 111 22.68 -6.35 -2.84
C ASP A 111 23.39 -7.13 -3.96
N VAL A 112 24.54 -6.60 -4.38
CA VAL A 112 25.56 -7.24 -5.25
C VAL A 112 26.08 -8.53 -4.62
#